data_AF-A0AAV4J621-F1
#
_entry.id   AF-A0AAV4J621-F1
#
_cell.length_a   1.000
_cell.length_b   1.000
_cell.length_c   1.000
_cell.angle_alpha   90.00
_cell.angle_beta   90.00
_cell.angle_gamma   90.00
#
_symmetry.space_group_name_H-M   'P 1'
#
loop_
_entity.id
_entity.type
_entity.pdbx_description
1 polymer ?
#
loop_
_entity_poly.entity_id
_entity_poly.type
_entity_poly.pdbx_seq_one_letter_code
_entity_poly.pdbx_strand_id
1 'polypeptide(L)'
;MEITTTNRGKPCLILENYRFKCARVTKTTKEWRCTTDRCKARCTTDLDTTIVIHSSTCHNHSSMTAEDKEKHKIRQFYKRKATDDISARPSKIVCSELRSTESLDYTHVKGIKNAIHRQRLKLRPKLPKTRQETMECLHGLKEGRNSQFGESHLGEDILQTVDLDSDIVLVTTEANLRICATRQSMFLLTEHSNLLRVFSARPTQSTAE
;
A
#
# COMPACT_ATOMS: atom_id res chain seq x y z
N MET A 1 -15.41 5.61 -29.64
CA MET A 1 -14.35 4.70 -29.12
C MET A 1 -13.62 5.46 -28.02
N GLU A 2 -13.39 4.83 -26.86
CA GLU A 2 -12.73 5.50 -25.72
C GLU A 2 -11.62 4.59 -25.16
N ILE A 3 -10.46 5.17 -24.83
CA ILE A 3 -9.37 4.44 -24.17
C ILE A 3 -9.47 4.72 -22.67
N THR A 4 -9.47 3.64 -21.89
CA THR A 4 -9.54 3.68 -20.44
C THR A 4 -8.45 2.75 -19.87
N THR A 5 -8.17 2.82 -18.57
CA THR A 5 -7.29 1.84 -17.92
C THR A 5 -8.10 0.77 -17.17
N THR A 6 -7.64 -0.47 -17.20
CA THR A 6 -8.17 -1.55 -16.35
C THR A 6 -8.01 -1.19 -14.87
N ASN A 7 -8.66 -1.98 -14.00
CA ASN A 7 -8.42 -1.89 -12.58
C ASN A 7 -6.94 -2.12 -12.17
N ARG A 8 -6.15 -2.78 -13.03
CA ARG A 8 -4.74 -3.08 -12.82
C ARG A 8 -3.79 -2.06 -13.50
N GLY A 9 -4.33 -1.01 -14.13
CA GLY A 9 -3.53 0.02 -14.81
C GLY A 9 -3.15 -0.29 -16.25
N LYS A 10 -3.48 -1.48 -16.78
CA LYS A 10 -3.26 -1.83 -18.19
C LYS A 10 -4.26 -1.11 -19.11
N PRO A 11 -3.91 -0.77 -20.36
CA PRO A 11 -4.83 -0.11 -21.28
C PRO A 11 -6.01 -1.01 -21.66
N CYS A 12 -7.17 -0.38 -21.80
CA CYS A 12 -8.45 -0.96 -22.16
C CYS A 12 -9.12 -0.10 -23.24
N LEU A 13 -9.75 -0.77 -24.20
CA LEU A 13 -10.55 -0.13 -25.23
C LEU A 13 -12.04 -0.31 -24.91
N ILE A 14 -12.82 0.75 -25.00
CA ILE A 14 -14.28 0.72 -24.96
C ILE A 14 -14.81 0.98 -26.37
N LEU A 15 -15.42 -0.04 -26.96
CA LEU A 15 -16.05 -0.01 -28.28
C LEU A 15 -17.47 -0.54 -28.14
N GLU A 16 -18.47 0.22 -28.60
CA GLU A 16 -19.89 -0.17 -28.55
C GLU A 16 -20.38 -0.65 -27.17
N ASN A 17 -19.93 0.02 -26.09
CA ASN A 17 -20.23 -0.37 -24.70
C ASN A 17 -19.65 -1.73 -24.26
N TYR A 18 -18.77 -2.34 -25.06
CA TYR A 18 -17.98 -3.51 -24.68
C TYR A 18 -16.56 -3.11 -24.32
N ARG A 19 -16.00 -3.78 -23.31
CA ARG A 19 -14.64 -3.54 -22.84
C ARG A 19 -13.70 -4.61 -23.39
N PHE A 20 -12.59 -4.17 -23.95
CA PHE A 20 -11.53 -5.02 -24.45
C PHE A 20 -10.21 -4.71 -23.75
N LYS A 21 -9.45 -5.74 -23.42
CA LYS A 21 -8.07 -5.65 -22.89
C LYS A 21 -7.08 -5.87 -24.02
N CYS A 22 -5.98 -5.10 -24.01
CA CYS A 22 -4.90 -5.31 -24.96
C CYS A 22 -4.30 -6.71 -24.78
N ALA A 23 -4.30 -7.49 -25.85
CA ALA A 23 -3.86 -8.87 -25.88
C ALA A 23 -2.48 -9.02 -26.50
N ARG A 24 -2.24 -8.33 -27.63
CA ARG A 24 -1.00 -8.35 -28.37
C ARG A 24 -0.79 -6.99 -29.02
N VAL A 25 0.46 -6.54 -29.05
CA VAL A 25 0.88 -5.36 -29.80
C VAL A 25 1.87 -5.83 -30.84
N THR A 26 1.62 -5.49 -32.11
CA THR A 26 2.55 -5.70 -33.22
C THR A 26 3.18 -4.36 -33.60
N LYS A 27 4.06 -4.35 -34.60
CA LYS A 27 4.70 -3.10 -35.07
C LYS A 27 3.69 -2.11 -35.67
N THR A 28 2.55 -2.59 -36.16
CA THR A 28 1.58 -1.79 -36.92
C THR A 28 0.19 -1.77 -36.29
N THR A 29 -0.16 -2.77 -35.48
CA THR A 29 -1.53 -2.94 -34.96
C THR A 29 -1.56 -3.38 -33.50
N LYS A 30 -2.67 -3.11 -32.84
CA LYS A 30 -2.99 -3.63 -31.51
C LYS A 30 -4.18 -4.57 -31.59
N GLU A 31 -4.00 -5.77 -31.06
CA GLU A 31 -5.07 -6.74 -30.91
C GLU A 31 -5.65 -6.68 -29.50
N TRP A 32 -6.98 -6.63 -29.44
CA TRP A 32 -7.77 -6.49 -28.23
C TRP A 32 -8.70 -7.69 -28.09
N ARG A 33 -8.81 -8.22 -26.88
CA ARG A 33 -9.74 -9.31 -26.53
C ARG A 33 -10.77 -8.81 -25.54
N CYS A 34 -12.01 -9.29 -25.62
CA CYS A 34 -13.03 -8.93 -24.65
C CYS A 34 -12.56 -9.22 -23.20
N THR A 35 -12.97 -8.39 -22.25
CA THR A 35 -12.59 -8.59 -20.84
C THR A 35 -13.40 -9.67 -20.13
N THR A 36 -14.61 -9.96 -20.61
CA THR A 36 -15.48 -10.99 -20.04
C THR A 36 -14.89 -12.37 -20.30
N ASP A 37 -14.91 -13.22 -19.28
CA ASP A 37 -14.40 -14.58 -19.43
C ASP A 37 -15.26 -15.38 -20.41
N ARG A 38 -14.65 -16.31 -21.15
CA ARG A 38 -15.28 -17.15 -22.19
C ARG A 38 -15.86 -16.39 -23.39
N CYS A 39 -15.77 -15.06 -23.45
CA CYS A 39 -16.16 -14.28 -24.62
C CYS A 39 -15.06 -14.35 -25.69
N LYS A 40 -15.44 -14.69 -26.93
CA LYS A 40 -14.51 -14.86 -28.06
C LYS A 40 -14.31 -13.57 -28.89
N ALA A 41 -15.05 -12.50 -28.58
CA ALA A 41 -14.98 -11.25 -29.31
C ALA A 41 -13.57 -10.61 -29.27
N ARG A 42 -13.11 -10.18 -30.44
CA ARG A 42 -11.81 -9.54 -30.68
C ARG A 42 -11.98 -8.26 -31.48
N CYS A 43 -11.07 -7.32 -31.27
CA CYS A 43 -10.98 -6.08 -32.02
C CYS A 43 -9.50 -5.82 -32.34
N THR A 44 -9.22 -5.29 -33.52
CA THR A 44 -7.89 -4.90 -33.97
C THR A 44 -7.94 -3.42 -34.33
N THR A 45 -7.04 -2.65 -33.75
CA THR A 45 -6.86 -1.23 -34.08
C THR A 45 -5.48 -0.99 -34.68
N ASP A 46 -5.29 0.18 -35.26
CA ASP A 46 -3.98 0.77 -35.49
C ASP A 46 -3.17 0.90 -34.19
N LEU A 47 -1.87 1.17 -34.34
CA LEU A 47 -0.96 1.34 -33.20
C LEU A 47 -1.38 2.52 -32.31
N ASP A 48 -1.86 3.62 -32.90
CA ASP A 48 -2.31 4.80 -32.16
C ASP A 48 -3.71 4.64 -31.57
N THR A 49 -4.39 3.53 -31.88
CA THR A 49 -5.73 3.22 -31.36
C THR A 49 -6.72 4.34 -31.72
N THR A 50 -6.63 4.82 -32.96
CA THR A 50 -7.51 5.84 -33.55
C THR A 50 -8.55 5.22 -34.47
N ILE A 51 -8.20 4.13 -35.17
CA ILE A 51 -9.02 3.48 -36.19
C ILE A 51 -9.19 2.00 -35.84
N VAL A 52 -10.42 1.52 -35.94
CA VAL A 52 -10.73 0.09 -35.86
C VAL A 52 -10.52 -0.53 -37.23
N ILE A 53 -9.54 -1.43 -37.35
CA ILE A 53 -9.22 -2.15 -38.59
C ILE A 53 -10.15 -3.35 -38.76
N HIS A 54 -10.44 -4.05 -37.67
CA HIS A 54 -11.29 -5.24 -37.67
C HIS A 54 -11.97 -5.43 -36.31
N SER A 55 -13.25 -5.76 -36.29
CA SER A 55 -13.97 -6.11 -35.06
C SER A 55 -14.86 -7.33 -35.28
N SER A 56 -14.80 -8.31 -34.37
CA SER A 56 -15.77 -9.39 -34.29
C SER A 56 -16.74 -9.09 -33.15
N THR A 57 -17.99 -8.76 -33.45
CA THR A 57 -19.01 -8.31 -32.49
C THR A 57 -19.85 -9.45 -31.89
N CYS A 58 -19.43 -10.70 -32.04
CA CYS A 58 -20.13 -11.85 -31.45
C CYS A 58 -19.85 -11.98 -29.94
N HIS A 59 -20.59 -11.20 -29.16
CA HIS A 59 -20.57 -11.25 -27.70
C HIS A 59 -21.58 -12.26 -27.17
N ASN A 60 -21.18 -13.01 -26.14
CA ASN A 60 -22.04 -13.95 -25.41
C ASN A 60 -22.53 -13.40 -24.07
N HIS A 61 -22.49 -12.08 -23.91
CA HIS A 61 -22.87 -11.39 -22.68
C HIS A 61 -23.41 -10.00 -23.01
N SER A 62 -24.13 -9.40 -22.06
CA SER A 62 -24.66 -8.04 -22.21
C SER A 62 -23.54 -6.98 -22.25
N SER A 63 -23.81 -5.88 -22.95
CA SER A 63 -22.95 -4.70 -22.95
C SER A 63 -22.93 -4.01 -21.58
N MET A 64 -21.91 -3.20 -21.32
CA MET A 64 -21.84 -2.41 -20.10
C MET A 64 -22.98 -1.38 -20.01
N THR A 65 -23.59 -1.27 -18.84
CA THR A 65 -24.57 -0.21 -18.56
C THR A 65 -23.87 1.14 -18.31
N ALA A 66 -24.63 2.23 -18.33
CA ALA A 66 -24.11 3.55 -17.94
C ALA A 66 -23.58 3.54 -16.49
N GLU A 67 -24.30 2.84 -15.60
CA GLU A 67 -23.93 2.67 -14.20
C GLU A 67 -22.57 1.96 -14.04
N ASP A 68 -22.28 0.93 -14.85
CA ASP A 68 -20.99 0.23 -14.83
C ASP A 68 -19.82 1.12 -15.25
N LYS A 69 -20.07 2.04 -16.20
CA LYS A 69 -19.07 3.03 -16.63
C LYS A 69 -18.82 4.03 -15.51
N GLU A 70 -19.86 4.52 -14.85
CA GLU A 70 -19.75 5.45 -13.74
C GLU A 70 -18.98 4.84 -12.56
N LYS A 71 -19.35 3.63 -12.14
CA LYS A 71 -18.63 2.85 -11.13
C LYS A 71 -17.15 2.69 -11.46
N HIS A 72 -16.82 2.50 -12.74
CA HIS A 72 -15.44 2.42 -13.19
C HIS A 72 -14.71 3.76 -13.02
N LYS A 73 -15.31 4.87 -13.47
CA LYS A 73 -14.75 6.23 -13.33
C LYS A 73 -14.48 6.56 -11.86
N ILE A 74 -15.44 6.31 -10.98
CA ILE A 74 -15.33 6.51 -9.53
C ILE A 74 -14.14 5.74 -8.96
N ARG A 75 -13.98 4.46 -9.32
CA ARG A 75 -12.85 3.64 -8.86
C ARG A 75 -11.50 4.18 -9.32
N GLN A 76 -11.39 4.68 -10.55
CA GLN A 76 -10.13 5.24 -11.05
C GLN A 76 -9.80 6.57 -10.38
N PHE A 77 -10.82 7.40 -10.13
CA PHE A 77 -10.67 8.62 -9.35
C PHE A 77 -10.10 8.35 -7.95
N TYR A 78 -10.69 7.42 -7.20
CA TYR A 78 -10.20 7.11 -5.85
C TYR A 78 -8.81 6.47 -5.82
N LYS A 79 -8.37 5.78 -6.89
CA LYS A 79 -6.98 5.30 -6.97
C LYS A 79 -5.98 6.42 -7.17
N ARG A 80 -6.32 7.46 -7.95
CA ARG A 80 -5.50 8.66 -8.07
C ARG A 80 -5.37 9.34 -6.71
N LYS A 81 -6.52 9.64 -6.08
CA LYS A 81 -6.55 10.27 -4.74
C LYS A 81 -5.86 9.45 -3.65
N ALA A 82 -5.88 8.11 -3.74
CA ALA A 82 -5.16 7.24 -2.82
C ALA A 82 -3.62 7.36 -2.91
N THR A 83 -3.12 7.76 -4.09
CA THR A 83 -1.70 7.98 -4.37
C THR A 83 -1.31 9.38 -3.89
N ASP A 84 -2.18 10.37 -4.10
CA ASP A 84 -1.95 11.78 -3.70
C ASP A 84 -1.97 11.96 -2.18
N ASP A 85 -2.90 11.30 -1.48
CA ASP A 85 -3.05 11.37 -0.03
C ASP A 85 -2.87 9.98 0.59
N ILE A 86 -1.62 9.59 0.85
CA ILE A 86 -1.27 8.27 1.36
C ILE A 86 -1.64 8.08 2.85
N SER A 87 -1.66 9.19 3.60
CA SER A 87 -1.79 9.20 5.06
C SER A 87 -3.23 9.35 5.54
N ALA A 88 -4.14 9.92 4.73
CA ALA A 88 -5.53 10.01 5.14
C ALA A 88 -6.21 8.65 5.30
N ARG A 89 -7.16 8.58 6.22
CA ARG A 89 -7.97 7.38 6.43
C ARG A 89 -8.82 7.10 5.17
N PRO A 90 -8.86 5.86 4.64
CA PRO A 90 -9.65 5.54 3.45
C PRO A 90 -11.13 5.95 3.56
N SER A 91 -11.73 5.86 4.75
CA SER A 91 -13.10 6.32 4.98
C SER A 91 -13.28 7.82 4.76
N LYS A 92 -12.30 8.66 5.14
CA LYS A 92 -12.37 10.11 4.88
C LYS A 92 -12.31 10.42 3.39
N ILE A 93 -11.42 9.73 2.67
CA ILE A 93 -11.30 9.87 1.21
C ILE A 93 -12.63 9.54 0.53
N VAL A 94 -13.22 8.39 0.89
CA VAL A 94 -14.51 7.95 0.34
C VAL A 94 -15.61 8.96 0.69
N CYS A 95 -15.82 9.25 1.98
CA CYS A 95 -16.90 10.13 2.44
C CYS A 95 -16.78 11.59 1.97
N SER A 96 -15.57 12.09 1.71
CA SER A 96 -15.40 13.45 1.17
C SER A 96 -16.09 13.65 -0.19
N GLU A 97 -16.25 12.56 -0.96
CA GLU A 97 -16.64 12.61 -2.37
C GLU A 97 -17.98 11.92 -2.64
N LEU A 98 -18.44 11.03 -1.73
CA LEU A 98 -19.76 10.41 -1.79
C LEU A 98 -20.92 11.41 -1.77
N ARG A 99 -20.70 12.66 -1.32
CA ARG A 99 -21.72 13.72 -1.36
C ARG A 99 -22.17 14.08 -2.77
N SER A 100 -21.43 13.67 -3.80
CA SER A 100 -21.69 13.98 -5.20
C SER A 100 -22.33 12.86 -6.03
N THR A 101 -22.53 11.65 -5.46
CA THR A 101 -22.98 10.48 -6.24
C THR A 101 -24.06 9.68 -5.50
N GLU A 102 -25.25 9.58 -6.09
CA GLU A 102 -26.47 9.15 -5.39
C GLU A 102 -26.70 7.63 -5.26
N SER A 103 -25.88 6.76 -5.87
CA SER A 103 -26.13 5.30 -5.80
C SER A 103 -24.87 4.44 -5.67
N LEU A 104 -24.31 4.39 -4.46
CA LEU A 104 -23.21 3.46 -4.15
C LEU A 104 -23.63 2.47 -3.06
N ASP A 105 -23.97 1.25 -3.48
CA ASP A 105 -24.17 0.12 -2.58
C ASP A 105 -22.91 -0.17 -1.73
N TYR A 106 -23.10 -0.78 -0.56
CA TYR A 106 -22.07 -1.18 0.39
C TYR A 106 -20.95 -2.00 -0.28
N THR A 107 -21.30 -2.91 -1.20
CA THR A 107 -20.30 -3.72 -1.92
C THR A 107 -19.37 -2.86 -2.78
N HIS A 108 -19.89 -1.78 -3.37
CA HIS A 108 -19.10 -0.81 -4.13
C HIS A 108 -18.16 -0.03 -3.22
N VAL A 109 -18.65 0.46 -2.08
CA VAL A 109 -17.85 1.16 -1.08
C VAL A 109 -16.71 0.27 -0.56
N LYS A 110 -17.00 -1.00 -0.24
CA LYS A 110 -16.00 -2.00 0.16
C LYS A 110 -14.96 -2.21 -0.96
N GLY A 111 -15.41 -2.31 -2.20
CA GLY A 111 -14.54 -2.41 -3.38
C GLY A 111 -13.61 -1.20 -3.54
N ILE A 112 -14.10 0.02 -3.31
CA ILE A 112 -13.31 1.25 -3.36
C ILE A 112 -12.24 1.25 -2.27
N LYS A 113 -12.61 0.94 -1.01
CA LYS A 113 -11.66 0.85 0.10
C LYS A 113 -10.53 -0.14 -0.19
N ASN A 114 -10.87 -1.31 -0.74
CA ASN A 114 -9.88 -2.32 -1.16
C ASN A 114 -8.97 -1.81 -2.29
N ALA A 115 -9.51 -1.06 -3.24
CA ALA A 115 -8.72 -0.47 -4.33
C ALA A 115 -7.73 0.58 -3.80
N ILE A 116 -8.17 1.45 -2.88
CA ILE A 116 -7.32 2.42 -2.18
C ILE A 116 -6.17 1.70 -1.48
N HIS A 117 -6.48 0.68 -0.68
CA HIS A 117 -5.48 -0.07 0.07
C HIS A 117 -4.43 -0.71 -0.85
N ARG A 118 -4.87 -1.42 -1.89
CA ARG A 118 -3.95 -2.05 -2.87
C ARG A 118 -3.09 -1.04 -3.61
N GLN A 119 -3.62 0.15 -3.89
CA GLN A 119 -2.86 1.20 -4.56
C GLN A 119 -1.76 1.76 -3.66
N ARG A 120 -2.06 2.00 -2.37
CA ARG A 120 -1.06 2.43 -1.38
C ARG A 120 0.01 1.38 -1.15
N LEU A 121 -0.34 0.09 -1.15
CA LEU A 121 0.64 -0.99 -1.03
C LEU A 121 1.68 -1.02 -2.16
N LYS A 122 1.40 -0.42 -3.33
CA LYS A 122 2.40 -0.32 -4.41
C LYS A 122 3.48 0.74 -4.13
N LEU A 123 3.16 1.74 -3.32
CA LEU A 123 4.08 2.81 -2.94
C LEU A 123 4.88 2.47 -1.69
N ARG A 124 4.35 1.58 -0.86
CA ARG A 124 5.00 1.16 0.38
C ARG A 124 6.14 0.18 0.06
N PRO A 125 7.27 0.26 0.78
CA PRO A 125 8.32 -0.74 0.69
C PRO A 125 7.76 -2.11 1.08
N LYS A 126 8.35 -3.16 0.50
CA LYS A 126 8.02 -4.54 0.90
C LYS A 126 8.46 -4.72 2.34
N LEU A 127 7.56 -5.22 3.17
CA LEU A 127 7.91 -5.57 4.54
C LEU A 127 8.82 -6.80 4.54
N PRO A 128 9.82 -6.85 5.44
CA PRO A 128 10.66 -8.02 5.61
C PRO A 128 9.80 -9.21 6.02
N LYS A 129 10.11 -10.40 5.48
CA LYS A 129 9.36 -11.63 5.74
C LYS A 129 10.02 -12.52 6.76
N THR A 130 11.34 -12.40 6.91
CA THR A 130 12.13 -13.21 7.82
C THR A 130 12.71 -12.37 8.94
N ARG A 131 13.04 -13.02 10.06
CA ARG A 131 13.70 -12.38 11.20
C ARG A 131 15.03 -11.75 10.79
N GLN A 132 15.86 -12.48 10.04
CA GLN A 132 17.15 -12.00 9.53
C GLN A 132 17.00 -10.77 8.64
N GLU A 133 16.09 -10.80 7.66
CA GLU A 133 15.80 -9.66 6.78
C GLU A 133 15.31 -8.44 7.58
N THR A 134 14.60 -8.68 8.70
CA THR A 134 14.17 -7.61 9.61
C THR A 134 15.37 -6.98 10.32
N MET A 135 16.29 -7.80 10.85
CA MET A 135 17.49 -7.33 11.54
C MET A 135 18.41 -6.55 10.61
N GLU A 136 18.64 -7.03 9.38
CA GLU A 136 19.40 -6.34 8.34
C GLU A 136 18.75 -4.99 7.96
N CYS A 137 17.43 -4.97 7.80
CA CYS A 137 16.70 -3.73 7.53
C CYS A 137 16.82 -2.72 8.68
N LEU A 138 16.72 -3.16 9.93
CA LEU A 138 16.87 -2.30 11.11
C LEU A 138 18.30 -1.78 11.25
N HIS A 139 19.30 -2.62 10.97
CA HIS A 139 20.70 -2.22 10.97
C HIS A 139 20.97 -1.16 9.90
N GLY A 140 20.49 -1.39 8.67
CA GLY A 140 20.59 -0.41 7.59
C GLY A 140 19.83 0.90 7.86
N LEU A 141 18.73 0.86 8.61
CA LEU A 141 18.01 2.06 9.07
C LEU A 141 18.80 2.86 10.11
N LYS A 142 19.56 2.18 10.99
CA LYS A 142 20.43 2.85 11.96
C LYS A 142 21.65 3.48 11.29
N GLU A 143 22.29 2.76 10.37
CA GLU A 143 23.50 3.23 9.68
C GLU A 143 23.20 4.29 8.61
N GLY A 144 22.14 4.08 7.84
CA GLY A 144 21.64 5.04 6.87
C GLY A 144 20.75 6.04 7.57
N ARG A 145 21.28 7.22 7.93
CA ARG A 145 20.55 8.37 8.50
C ARG A 145 19.40 8.90 7.60
N ASN A 146 18.40 8.07 7.31
CA ASN A 146 17.12 8.47 6.76
C ASN A 146 16.26 8.96 7.93
N SER A 147 16.40 10.25 8.21
CA SER A 147 15.86 11.04 9.34
C SER A 147 14.32 11.14 9.41
N GLN A 148 13.59 10.12 9.00
CA GLN A 148 12.13 10.07 9.14
C GLN A 148 11.62 8.75 9.73
N PHE A 149 12.41 7.67 9.62
CA PHE A 149 12.06 6.38 10.18
C PHE A 149 12.96 6.09 11.37
N GLY A 150 12.52 6.52 12.54
CA GLY A 150 13.30 6.39 13.79
C GLY A 150 13.18 7.60 14.70
N GLU A 151 12.60 8.70 14.25
CA GLU A 151 12.42 9.88 15.09
C GLU A 151 11.12 9.82 15.90
N SER A 152 11.21 10.22 17.16
CA SER A 152 10.06 10.48 18.02
C SER A 152 9.27 11.68 17.50
N HIS A 153 8.08 11.91 18.07
CA HIS A 153 7.33 13.14 17.81
C HIS A 153 8.11 14.44 18.13
N LEU A 154 9.23 14.33 18.85
CA LEU A 154 10.15 15.41 19.21
C LEU A 154 11.44 15.41 18.37
N GLY A 155 11.56 14.53 17.37
CA GLY A 155 12.77 14.42 16.53
C GLY A 155 13.89 13.58 17.16
N GLU A 156 13.64 12.85 18.25
CA GLU A 156 14.67 12.05 18.92
C GLU A 156 14.81 10.66 18.29
N ASP A 157 16.04 10.19 18.07
CA ASP A 157 16.27 8.83 17.59
C ASP A 157 15.82 7.78 18.62
N ILE A 158 14.89 6.92 18.21
CA ILE A 158 14.29 5.85 18.98
C ILE A 158 15.10 4.54 18.79
N LEU A 159 15.85 4.37 17.70
CA LEU A 159 16.55 3.11 17.41
C LEU A 159 18.01 3.15 17.88
N GLN A 160 18.23 2.88 19.17
CA GLN A 160 19.55 3.05 19.81
C GLN A 160 20.55 1.96 19.43
N THR A 161 20.14 0.69 19.41
CA THR A 161 21.05 -0.44 19.11
C THR A 161 20.35 -1.53 18.33
N VAL A 162 21.04 -2.05 17.32
CA VAL A 162 20.66 -3.25 16.57
C VAL A 162 21.88 -4.17 16.63
N ASP A 163 21.78 -5.25 17.37
CA ASP A 163 22.80 -6.29 17.46
C ASP A 163 22.39 -7.47 16.57
N LEU A 164 23.16 -7.68 15.50
CA LEU A 164 22.93 -8.75 14.52
C LEU A 164 23.32 -10.14 15.06
N ASP A 165 24.25 -10.21 16.01
CA ASP A 165 24.75 -11.48 16.54
C ASP A 165 23.80 -12.05 17.60
N SER A 166 23.31 -11.17 18.49
CA SER A 166 22.37 -11.56 19.54
C SER A 166 20.91 -11.51 19.10
N ASP A 167 20.61 -11.02 17.90
CA ASP A 167 19.27 -10.66 17.43
C ASP A 167 18.51 -9.77 18.44
N ILE A 168 19.20 -8.79 19.04
CA ILE A 168 18.62 -7.87 20.03
C ILE A 168 18.49 -6.49 19.42
N VAL A 169 17.30 -5.90 19.60
CA VAL A 169 17.02 -4.52 19.16
C VAL A 169 16.63 -3.69 20.38
N LEU A 170 17.33 -2.58 20.59
CA LEU A 170 17.05 -1.61 21.63
C LEU A 170 16.29 -0.42 21.03
N VAL A 171 14.99 -0.34 21.33
CA VAL A 171 14.09 0.73 20.90
C VAL A 171 13.79 1.62 22.11
N THR A 172 14.45 2.76 22.21
CA THR A 172 14.27 3.74 23.30
C THR A 172 14.83 5.10 22.87
N THR A 173 14.41 6.19 23.52
CA THR A 173 15.06 7.50 23.32
C THR A 173 16.17 7.72 24.35
N GLU A 174 17.06 8.67 24.07
CA GLU A 174 18.11 9.06 25.02
C GLU A 174 17.51 9.63 26.32
N ALA A 175 16.40 10.38 26.22
CA ALA A 175 15.67 10.87 27.38
C ALA A 175 15.20 9.72 28.29
N ASN A 176 14.65 8.66 27.71
CA ASN A 176 14.25 7.46 28.46
C ASN A 176 15.45 6.78 29.13
N LEU A 177 16.59 6.67 28.44
CA LEU A 177 17.82 6.10 29.01
C LEU A 177 18.36 6.92 30.18
N ARG A 178 18.34 8.26 30.07
CA ARG A 178 18.74 9.16 31.19
C ARG A 178 17.83 8.97 32.41
N ILE A 179 16.53 8.83 32.19
CA ILE A 179 15.56 8.54 33.26
C ILE A 179 15.88 7.18 33.90
N CYS A 180 16.14 6.16 33.09
CA CYS A 180 16.54 4.84 33.56
C CYS A 180 17.84 4.87 34.38
N ALA A 181 18.83 5.68 33.97
CA ALA A 181 20.10 5.82 34.69
C ALA A 181 19.96 6.56 36.02
N THR A 182 19.01 7.50 36.12
CA THR A 182 18.82 8.32 37.32
C THR A 182 18.02 7.58 38.41
N ARG A 183 17.23 6.58 38.03
CA ARG A 183 16.36 5.86 38.96
C ARG A 183 17.05 4.63 39.57
N GLN A 184 16.93 4.48 40.89
CA GLN A 184 17.50 3.36 41.64
C GLN A 184 16.84 2.00 41.35
N SER A 185 15.63 1.99 40.79
CA SER A 185 14.92 0.76 40.45
C SER A 185 14.16 0.88 39.13
N MET A 186 14.21 -0.20 38.34
CA MET A 186 13.51 -0.34 37.07
C MET A 186 12.69 -1.63 37.08
N PHE A 187 11.46 -1.55 36.57
CA PHE A 187 10.57 -2.69 36.43
C PHE A 187 10.56 -3.13 34.97
N LEU A 188 10.99 -4.35 34.70
CA LEU A 188 10.92 -4.95 33.38
C LEU A 188 9.70 -5.88 33.30
N LEU A 189 8.86 -5.63 32.30
CA LEU A 189 7.79 -6.53 31.90
C LEU A 189 8.29 -7.37 30.73
N THR A 190 8.23 -8.69 30.85
CA THR A 190 8.61 -9.63 29.79
C THR A 190 7.39 -10.44 29.37
N GLU A 191 7.14 -10.60 28.07
CA GLU A 191 5.95 -11.32 27.57
C GLU A 191 5.90 -12.79 28.02
N HIS A 192 7.06 -13.39 28.34
CA HIS A 192 7.14 -14.81 28.75
C HIS A 192 6.95 -15.06 30.24
N SER A 193 6.90 -14.02 31.07
CA SER A 193 6.58 -14.17 32.48
C SER A 193 5.84 -12.93 32.95
N ASN A 194 4.59 -13.11 33.41
CA ASN A 194 3.80 -12.10 34.15
C ASN A 194 4.44 -11.76 35.52
N LEU A 195 5.77 -11.72 35.59
CA LEU A 195 6.57 -11.41 36.75
C LEU A 195 7.28 -10.08 36.47
N LEU A 196 6.89 -9.06 37.24
CA LEU A 196 7.64 -7.82 37.37
C LEU A 196 9.00 -8.16 37.98
N ARG A 197 10.07 -8.11 37.18
CA ARG A 197 11.44 -8.18 37.72
C ARG A 197 11.91 -6.78 38.08
N VAL A 198 12.19 -6.57 39.36
CA VAL A 198 12.80 -5.33 39.87
C VAL A 198 14.30 -5.44 39.71
N PHE A 199 14.87 -4.62 38.84
CA PHE A 199 16.31 -4.42 38.80
C PHE A 199 16.64 -3.18 39.63
N SER A 200 17.28 -3.39 40.78
CA SER A 200 17.86 -2.32 41.59
C SER A 200 19.34 -2.17 41.18
N ALA A 201 19.71 -1.00 40.68
CA ALA A 201 21.11 -0.65 40.54
C ALA A 201 21.64 -0.33 41.94
N ARG A 202 22.42 -1.24 42.55
CA ARG A 202 23.19 -0.89 43.74
C ARG A 202 24.29 0.09 43.29
N PRO A 203 24.41 1.27 43.90
CA PRO A 203 25.59 2.09 43.68
C PRO A 203 26.80 1.29 44.16
N THR A 204 27.75 1.05 43.26
CA THR A 204 29.08 0.54 43.62
C THR A 204 29.73 1.54 44.56
N GLN A 205 29.73 1.24 45.85
CA GLN A 205 30.53 1.97 46.82
C GLN A 205 32.00 1.67 46.50
N SER A 206 32.68 2.64 45.89
CA SER A 206 34.13 2.67 45.80
C SER A 206 34.69 2.92 47.20
N THR A 207 35.02 1.86 47.93
CA THR A 207 35.94 1.93 49.06
C THR A 207 37.36 2.01 48.50
N ALA A 208 37.96 3.19 48.58
CA ALA A 208 39.40 3.35 48.54
C ALA A 208 39.75 4.43 49.57
N GLU A 209 40.24 3.95 50.73
CA GLU A 209 41.04 4.70 51.69
C GLU A 209 42.41 5.05 51.08
#